data_AF-A0A3M1LC49-F1
#
_entry.id   AF-A0A3M1LC49-F1
#
_cell.length_a   1.000
_cell.length_b   1.000
_cell.length_c   1.000
_cell.angle_alpha   90.00
_cell.angle_beta   90.00
_cell.angle_gamma   90.00
#
_symmetry.space_group_name_H-M   'P 1'
#
loop_
_entity.id
_entity.type
_entity.pdbx_description
1 polymer ?
#
loop_
_entity_poly.entity_id
_entity_poly.type
_entity_poly.pdbx_seq_one_letter_code
_entity_poly.pdbx_strand_id
1 'polypeptide(L)'
;MKNYQLDLDNRYNCPICLHGEISCMPLMEAMSCNFCNHIFTIDAQAQILKLADSQLPIVWYWNGRRWQSIERKSTRANFNLVYGIFSLAFVILPTLIMGIAAYIFPPLPDSPLSWLPLLWTIIT
;
A
#
# COMPACT_ATOMS: atom_id res chain seq x y z
N MET A 1 -5.71 -18.69 -19.36
CA MET A 1 -5.73 -18.58 -17.88
C MET A 1 -6.02 -19.97 -17.35
N LYS A 2 -5.05 -20.65 -16.72
CA LYS A 2 -5.24 -22.02 -16.21
C LYS A 2 -6.08 -21.94 -14.93
N ASN A 3 -7.30 -22.46 -14.97
CA ASN A 3 -8.15 -22.62 -13.78
C ASN A 3 -7.51 -23.66 -12.87
N TYR A 4 -6.82 -23.22 -11.82
CA TYR A 4 -6.36 -24.12 -10.78
C TYR A 4 -7.44 -24.17 -9.70
N GLN A 5 -8.38 -25.10 -9.81
CA GLN A 5 -9.47 -25.24 -8.86
C GLN A 5 -8.92 -25.53 -7.44
N LEU A 6 -9.48 -24.86 -6.43
CA LEU A 6 -9.16 -25.15 -5.03
C LEU A 6 -9.77 -26.51 -4.69
N ASP A 7 -8.93 -27.48 -4.36
CA ASP A 7 -9.36 -28.78 -3.88
C ASP A 7 -9.68 -28.66 -2.38
N LEU A 8 -10.97 -28.83 -2.03
CA LEU A 8 -11.49 -28.66 -0.67
C LEU A 8 -11.17 -29.85 0.24
N ASP A 9 -10.83 -31.02 -0.32
CA ASP A 9 -10.46 -32.20 0.45
C ASP A 9 -8.97 -32.21 0.81
N ASN A 10 -8.20 -31.26 0.26
CA ASN A 10 -6.77 -31.22 0.46
C ASN A 10 -6.37 -30.38 1.68
N ARG A 11 -5.27 -30.77 2.32
CA ARG A 11 -4.72 -30.06 3.48
C ARG A 11 -3.72 -29.02 3.00
N TYR A 12 -3.96 -27.76 3.32
CA TYR A 12 -3.03 -26.68 2.98
C TYR A 12 -2.34 -26.13 4.22
N ASN A 13 -1.14 -25.60 4.06
CA ASN A 13 -0.47 -24.91 5.17
C ASN A 13 -1.17 -23.59 5.47
N CYS A 14 -1.35 -23.29 6.75
CA CYS A 14 -1.98 -22.08 7.21
C CYS A 14 -1.13 -20.85 6.87
N PRO A 15 -1.68 -19.82 6.20
CA PRO A 15 -0.94 -18.61 5.86
C PRO A 15 -0.64 -17.71 7.07
N ILE A 16 -1.31 -17.92 8.21
CA ILE A 16 -1.10 -17.14 9.44
C ILE A 16 0.06 -17.71 10.25
N CYS A 17 0.00 -19.00 10.59
CA CYS A 17 0.98 -19.62 11.49
C CYS A 17 2.10 -20.37 10.76
N LEU A 18 1.95 -20.68 9.46
CA LEU A 18 2.88 -21.46 8.62
C LEU A 18 3.20 -22.88 9.13
N HIS A 19 2.73 -23.25 10.31
CA HIS A 19 2.98 -24.54 10.97
C HIS A 19 1.75 -25.44 10.99
N GLY A 20 0.56 -24.87 11.13
CA GLY A 20 -0.69 -25.61 11.15
C GLY A 20 -1.21 -25.89 9.75
N GLU A 21 -1.99 -26.96 9.62
CA GLU A 21 -2.76 -27.24 8.41
C GLU A 21 -4.15 -26.63 8.54
N ILE A 22 -4.68 -26.10 7.45
CA ILE A 22 -6.08 -25.72 7.30
C ILE A 22 -6.85 -26.88 6.67
N SER A 23 -7.98 -27.23 7.28
CA SER A 23 -8.89 -28.27 6.81
C SER A 23 -10.28 -27.68 6.56
N CYS A 24 -10.95 -28.16 5.52
CA CYS A 24 -12.33 -27.80 5.24
C CYS A 24 -13.28 -28.30 6.33
N MET A 25 -14.26 -27.47 6.68
CA MET A 25 -15.38 -27.86 7.53
C MET A 25 -16.53 -28.29 6.61
N PRO A 26 -16.89 -29.59 6.53
CA PRO A 26 -17.76 -30.15 5.49
C PRO A 26 -19.24 -29.68 5.50
N LEU A 27 -19.59 -28.65 6.28
CA LEU A 27 -20.92 -28.06 6.34
C LEU A 27 -20.95 -26.54 6.08
N MET A 28 -19.78 -25.91 5.88
CA MET A 28 -19.66 -24.47 5.66
C MET A 28 -18.59 -24.22 4.59
N GLU A 29 -18.74 -23.18 3.78
CA GLU A 29 -17.68 -22.71 2.88
C GLU A 29 -16.56 -22.04 3.70
N ALA A 30 -15.97 -22.78 4.63
CA ALA A 30 -15.00 -22.31 5.60
C ALA A 30 -13.93 -23.37 5.88
N MET A 31 -12.72 -22.89 6.14
CA MET A 31 -11.57 -23.68 6.57
C MET A 31 -11.12 -23.21 7.94
N SER A 32 -10.73 -24.14 8.81
CA SER A 32 -10.14 -23.82 10.10
C SER A 32 -8.74 -24.40 10.22
N CYS A 33 -7.85 -23.70 10.93
CA CYS A 33 -6.51 -24.22 11.21
C CYS A 33 -6.51 -25.04 12.49
N ASN A 34 -5.95 -26.26 12.44
CA ASN A 34 -5.83 -27.16 13.59
C ASN A 34 -4.84 -26.67 14.68
N PHE A 35 -4.09 -25.60 14.42
CA PHE A 35 -3.10 -25.06 15.37
C PHE A 35 -3.54 -23.72 15.95
N CYS A 36 -3.84 -22.73 15.10
CA CYS A 36 -4.21 -21.39 15.56
C CYS A 36 -5.71 -21.20 15.79
N ASN A 37 -6.55 -22.20 15.48
CA ASN A 37 -8.02 -22.16 15.63
C ASN A 37 -8.71 -20.97 14.93
N HIS A 38 -8.03 -20.28 14.01
CA HIS A 38 -8.64 -19.24 13.20
C HIS A 38 -9.50 -19.84 12.10
N ILE A 39 -10.68 -19.25 11.90
CA ILE A 39 -11.64 -19.60 10.86
C ILE A 39 -11.45 -18.66 9.67
N PHE A 40 -11.34 -19.27 8.50
CA PHE A 40 -11.25 -18.60 7.23
C PHE A 40 -12.50 -18.93 6.43
N THR A 41 -13.15 -17.92 5.85
CA THR A 41 -14.21 -18.13 4.87
C THR A 41 -13.60 -18.32 3.51
N ILE A 42 -14.07 -19.34 2.79
CA ILE A 42 -13.68 -19.61 1.42
C ILE A 42 -14.77 -19.13 0.50
N ASP A 43 -14.36 -18.44 -0.55
CA ASP A 43 -15.21 -18.12 -1.68
C ASP A 43 -14.77 -19.02 -2.83
N ALA A 44 -15.48 -20.14 -3.01
CA ALA A 44 -15.14 -21.15 -4.01
C ALA A 44 -15.26 -20.62 -5.45
N GLN A 45 -16.13 -19.62 -5.67
CA GLN A 45 -16.31 -18.98 -6.98
C GLN A 45 -15.15 -18.04 -7.30
N ALA A 46 -14.71 -17.25 -6.31
CA ALA A 46 -13.62 -16.31 -6.49
C ALA A 46 -12.22 -16.91 -6.25
N GLN A 47 -12.14 -18.14 -5.73
CA GLN A 47 -10.90 -18.82 -5.32
C GLN A 47 -10.09 -18.05 -4.26
N ILE A 48 -10.82 -17.43 -3.35
CA ILE A 48 -10.27 -16.50 -2.36
C ILE A 48 -10.53 -17.04 -0.95
N LEU A 49 -9.53 -16.91 -0.10
CA LEU A 49 -9.60 -17.19 1.33
C LEU A 49 -9.64 -15.86 2.09
N LYS A 50 -10.71 -15.62 2.87
CA LYS A 50 -10.89 -14.41 3.68
C LYS A 50 -10.82 -14.79 5.15
N LEU A 51 -10.18 -13.96 5.98
CA LEU A 51 -10.24 -14.15 7.43
C LEU A 51 -11.64 -13.76 7.93
N ALA A 52 -12.35 -14.68 8.58
CA ALA A 52 -13.73 -14.45 9.05
C ALA A 52 -13.80 -13.55 10.29
N ASP A 53 -12.71 -13.50 11.06
CA ASP A 53 -12.64 -12.94 12.40
C ASP A 53 -12.14 -11.47 12.44
N SER A 54 -11.71 -10.91 11.31
CA SER A 54 -11.10 -9.59 11.28
C SER A 54 -12.04 -8.50 10.75
N GLN A 55 -12.18 -7.40 11.52
CA GLN A 55 -12.84 -6.15 11.08
C GLN A 55 -12.20 -5.55 9.80
N LEU A 56 -10.98 -5.98 9.48
CA LEU A 56 -10.22 -5.64 8.29
C LEU A 56 -10.14 -6.90 7.41
N PRO A 57 -10.73 -6.94 6.21
CA PRO A 57 -10.68 -8.14 5.38
C PRO A 57 -9.24 -8.37 4.90
N ILE A 58 -8.58 -9.39 5.48
CA ILE A 58 -7.32 -9.92 4.97
C ILE A 58 -7.70 -11.06 4.03
N VAL A 59 -7.18 -10.97 2.81
CA VAL A 59 -7.62 -11.78 1.68
C VAL A 59 -6.40 -12.46 1.06
N TRP A 60 -6.48 -13.76 0.81
CA TRP A 60 -5.46 -14.53 0.12
C TRP A 60 -6.05 -15.17 -1.13
N TYR A 61 -5.29 -15.19 -2.22
CA TYR A 61 -5.66 -15.91 -3.43
C TYR A 61 -4.82 -17.18 -3.58
N TRP A 62 -5.42 -18.21 -4.16
CA TRP A 62 -4.73 -19.46 -4.44
C TRP A 62 -4.08 -19.44 -5.83
N ASN A 63 -2.74 -19.54 -5.88
CA ASN A 63 -1.98 -19.61 -7.16
C ASN A 63 -1.63 -21.05 -7.57
N GLY A 64 -2.34 -22.05 -7.04
CA GLY A 64 -2.11 -23.46 -7.39
C GLY A 64 -0.89 -24.15 -6.77
N ARG A 65 -0.10 -23.44 -5.98
CA ARG A 65 1.01 -24.03 -5.20
C ARG A 65 1.13 -23.47 -3.80
N ARG A 66 0.86 -22.18 -3.64
CA ARG A 66 0.96 -21.45 -2.37
C ARG A 66 -0.12 -20.38 -2.29
N TRP A 67 -0.52 -20.07 -1.07
CA TRP A 67 -1.33 -18.89 -0.76
C TRP A 67 -0.51 -17.65 -1.06
N GLN A 68 -1.05 -16.77 -1.92
CA GLN A 68 -0.50 -15.45 -2.12
C GLN A 68 -1.41 -14.46 -1.42
N SER A 69 -0.83 -13.68 -0.49
CA SER A 69 -1.56 -12.58 0.11
C SER A 69 -1.97 -11.62 -0.98
N ILE A 70 -3.28 -11.37 -1.09
CA ILE A 70 -3.75 -10.10 -1.59
C ILE A 70 -3.45 -9.16 -0.43
N GLU A 71 -2.17 -8.82 -0.29
CA GLU A 71 -1.78 -7.62 0.43
C GLU A 71 -2.73 -6.58 -0.13
N ARG A 72 -3.55 -5.99 0.74
CA ARG A 72 -4.04 -4.66 0.40
C ARG A 72 -2.80 -3.95 -0.09
N LYS A 73 -2.87 -3.41 -1.29
CA LYS A 73 -1.94 -2.41 -1.80
C LYS A 73 -2.07 -1.15 -0.91
N SER A 74 -1.94 -1.34 0.39
CA SER A 74 -1.84 -0.39 1.46
C SER A 74 -0.40 0.05 1.36
N THR A 75 -0.19 1.10 0.57
CA THR A 75 1.00 1.93 0.70
C THR A 75 2.30 1.31 0.20
N ARG A 76 2.26 0.43 -0.81
CA ARG A 76 3.43 0.23 -1.68
C ARG A 76 3.22 0.96 -3.01
N ALA A 77 3.74 2.17 -3.05
CA ALA A 77 4.14 2.88 -4.27
C ALA A 77 3.05 3.19 -5.32
N ASN A 78 1.82 3.51 -4.92
CA ASN A 78 1.09 4.51 -5.72
C ASN A 78 1.48 5.88 -5.17
N PHE A 79 2.70 6.33 -5.47
CA PHE A 79 3.04 7.74 -5.34
C PHE A 79 2.13 8.44 -6.33
N ASN A 80 0.96 8.84 -5.87
CA ASN A 80 -0.04 9.45 -6.73
C ASN A 80 0.62 10.70 -7.29
N LEU A 81 0.82 10.70 -8.60
CA LEU A 81 1.62 11.68 -9.33
C LEU A 81 1.14 13.11 -9.02
N VAL A 82 -0.15 13.25 -8.72
CA VAL A 82 -0.75 14.48 -8.20
C VAL A 82 -0.06 14.96 -6.91
N TYR A 83 0.10 14.12 -5.89
CA TYR A 83 0.79 14.49 -4.66
C TYR A 83 2.27 14.83 -4.90
N GLY A 84 2.92 14.14 -5.85
CA GLY A 84 4.28 14.48 -6.28
C GLY A 84 4.38 15.88 -6.88
N ILE A 85 3.47 16.21 -7.80
CA ILE A 85 3.38 17.54 -8.41
C ILE A 85 3.06 18.60 -7.36
N PHE A 86 2.11 18.35 -6.46
CA PHE A 86 1.76 19.30 -5.41
C PHE A 86 2.92 19.59 -4.47
N SER A 87 3.66 18.55 -4.06
CA SER A 87 4.85 18.71 -3.22
C SER A 87 5.92 19.54 -3.94
N LEU A 88 6.20 19.22 -5.20
CA LEU A 88 7.18 19.95 -6.00
C LEU A 88 6.77 21.42 -6.22
N ALA A 89 5.49 21.65 -6.56
CA ALA A 89 4.95 22.98 -6.74
C ALA A 89 5.03 23.81 -5.45
N PHE A 90 4.79 23.20 -4.28
CA PHE A 90 4.88 23.90 -3.00
C PHE A 90 6.30 24.40 -2.69
N VAL A 91 7.34 23.68 -3.15
CA VAL A 91 8.75 24.09 -2.98
C VAL A 91 9.17 25.11 -4.03
N ILE A 92 8.76 24.94 -5.30
CA ILE A 92 9.18 25.80 -6.42
C ILE A 92 8.41 27.14 -6.46
N LEU A 93 7.16 27.16 -6.00
CA LEU A 93 6.32 28.36 -6.04
C LEU A 93 6.90 29.53 -5.23
N PRO A 94 7.33 29.37 -3.96
CA PRO A 94 7.92 30.47 -3.20
C PRO A 94 9.26 30.93 -3.80
N THR A 95 10.07 30.04 -4.38
CA THR A 95 11.35 30.42 -5.01
C THR A 95 11.14 31.21 -6.30
N LEU A 96 10.18 30.83 -7.14
CA LEU A 96 9.83 31.60 -8.32
C LEU A 96 9.34 33.00 -7.95
N ILE A 97 8.47 33.12 -6.94
CA ILE A 97 7.99 34.43 -6.46
C ILE A 97 9.16 35.30 -5.99
N MET A 98 10.07 34.75 -5.18
CA MET A 98 11.22 35.50 -4.68
C MET A 98 12.21 35.88 -5.78
N GLY A 99 12.50 34.96 -6.71
CA GLY A 99 13.38 35.23 -7.86
C GLY A 99 12.83 36.30 -8.79
N ILE A 100 11.54 36.25 -9.10
CA ILE A 100 10.86 37.26 -9.93
C ILE A 100 10.84 38.62 -9.21
N ALA A 101 10.55 38.63 -7.91
CA ALA A 101 10.55 39.85 -7.11
C ALA A 101 11.94 40.52 -7.10
N ALA A 102 13.01 39.74 -6.93
CA ALA A 102 14.39 40.24 -6.97
C ALA A 102 14.80 40.75 -8.37
N TYR A 103 14.23 40.18 -9.44
CA TYR A 103 14.47 40.65 -10.81
C TYR A 103 13.74 41.96 -11.12
N ILE A 104 12.48 42.10 -10.70
CA ILE A 104 11.67 43.31 -10.93
C ILE A 104 12.12 44.46 -10.03
N PHE A 105 12.46 44.15 -8.78
CA PHE A 105 12.95 45.12 -7.79
C PHE A 105 14.35 44.70 -7.36
N PRO A 106 15.40 45.13 -8.09
CA PRO A 106 16.77 44.83 -7.68
C PRO A 106 16.99 45.38 -6.26
N PRO A 107 17.43 44.54 -5.30
CA PRO A 107 17.57 44.96 -3.92
C PRO A 107 18.65 46.04 -3.82
N LEU A 108 18.35 47.13 -3.09
CA LEU A 108 19.30 48.18 -2.81
C LEU A 108 20.50 47.59 -2.03
N PRO A 109 21.76 47.87 -2.44
CA PRO A 109 22.95 47.26 -1.86
C PRO A 109 23.14 47.54 -0.36
N ASP A 110 22.59 48.65 0.16
CA ASP A 110 22.69 49.05 1.57
C ASP A 110 21.51 48.59 2.46
N SER A 111 20.59 47.76 1.94
CA SER A 111 19.46 47.26 2.73
C SER A 111 19.83 45.98 3.50
N PRO A 112 19.54 45.88 4.82
CA PRO A 112 19.94 44.75 5.66
C PRO A 112 19.31 43.40 5.26
N LEU A 113 18.28 43.40 4.42
CA LEU A 113 17.59 42.20 3.93
C LEU A 113 17.90 41.86 2.46
N SER A 114 18.85 42.54 1.81
CA SER A 114 19.21 42.31 0.40
C SER A 114 19.74 40.90 0.10
N TRP A 115 20.30 40.23 1.11
CA TRP A 115 20.86 38.88 1.03
C TRP A 115 19.81 37.76 1.07
N LEU A 116 18.61 38.05 1.59
CA LEU A 116 17.58 37.06 1.88
C LEU A 116 17.03 36.38 0.61
N PRO A 117 16.73 37.10 -0.48
CA PRO A 117 16.32 36.48 -1.75
C PRO A 117 17.39 35.56 -2.34
N LEU A 118 18.65 35.99 -2.27
CA LEU A 118 19.80 35.28 -2.85
C LEU A 118 20.10 33.98 -2.09
N LEU A 119 20.10 34.03 -0.75
CA LEU A 119 20.23 32.87 0.12
C LEU A 119 19.11 31.86 -0.11
N TRP A 120 17.86 32.34 -0.17
CA TRP A 120 16.69 31.49 -0.37
C TRP A 120 16.72 30.75 -1.71
N THR A 121 17.16 31.41 -2.78
CA THR A 121 17.32 30.77 -4.11
C THR A 121 18.47 29.76 -4.18
N ILE A 122 19.49 29.85 -3.32
CA ILE A 122 20.61 28.89 -3.28
C ILE A 122 20.27 27.65 -2.43
N ILE A 123 19.48 27.84 -1.37
CA ILE A 123 19.12 26.76 -0.42
C ILE A 123 18.07 25.80 -0.98
N THR A 124 17.24 26.26 -1.91
CA THR A 124 16.14 25.47 -2.49
C THR A 124 16.57 24.75 -3.75
#